data_AF-A0A2E0U6U4-F1
#
_entry.id   AF-A0A2E0U6U4-F1
#
_cell.length_a   1.000
_cell.length_b   1.000
_cell.length_c   1.000
_cell.angle_alpha   90.00
_cell.angle_beta   90.00
_cell.angle_gamma   90.00
#
_symmetry.space_group_name_H-M   'P 1'
#
loop_
_entity.id
_entity.type
_entity.pdbx_description
1 polymer ?
#
loop_
_entity_poly.entity_id
_entity_poly.type
_entity_poly.pdbx_seq_one_letter_code
_entity_poly.pdbx_strand_id
1 'polypeptide(L)'
;MADFLAAVNEAGGHVAFVTNRADTEQLATENNLAALGLKRGEDFRVLLTRARPDGLSAKDARYDVVPAMLVAQGYADVEVIAYLGDNVGDKPASPGAWSFFCIDQGAMYGEPCAAVPGPGR
;
A
#
# COMPACT_ATOMS: atom_id res chain seq x y z
N MET A 1 -4.20 -8.21 10.14
CA MET A 1 -3.58 -8.06 8.80
C MET A 1 -4.08 -9.13 7.86
N ALA A 2 -3.84 -10.43 8.15
CA ALA A 2 -4.32 -11.54 7.34
C ALA A 2 -5.85 -11.49 7.10
N ASP A 3 -6.64 -11.26 8.17
CA ASP A 3 -8.10 -11.19 8.05
C ASP A 3 -8.60 -10.05 7.13
N PHE A 4 -7.93 -8.91 7.15
CA PHE A 4 -8.26 -7.79 6.27
C PHE A 4 -7.96 -8.13 4.80
N LEU A 5 -6.78 -8.67 4.54
CA LEU A 5 -6.37 -9.05 3.17
C LEU A 5 -7.26 -10.16 2.62
N ALA A 6 -7.59 -11.15 3.46
CA ALA A 6 -8.53 -12.21 3.12
C ALA A 6 -9.90 -11.63 2.77
N ALA A 7 -10.47 -10.77 3.61
CA ALA A 7 -11.77 -10.13 3.36
C ALA A 7 -11.78 -9.30 2.06
N VAL A 8 -10.71 -8.56 1.78
CA VAL A 8 -10.58 -7.80 0.51
C VAL A 8 -10.55 -8.75 -0.69
N ASN A 9 -9.73 -9.80 -0.64
CA ASN A 9 -9.61 -10.76 -1.75
C ASN A 9 -10.90 -11.57 -1.95
N GLU A 10 -11.60 -11.97 -0.88
CA GLU A 10 -12.89 -12.65 -0.93
C GLU A 10 -13.99 -11.76 -1.53
N ALA A 11 -13.92 -10.45 -1.30
CA ALA A 11 -14.81 -9.46 -1.94
C ALA A 11 -14.44 -9.16 -3.40
N GLY A 12 -13.42 -9.82 -3.97
CA GLY A 12 -12.94 -9.59 -5.33
C GLY A 12 -11.99 -8.40 -5.48
N GLY A 13 -11.58 -7.76 -4.38
CA GLY A 13 -10.61 -6.69 -4.37
C GLY A 13 -9.18 -7.19 -4.54
N HIS A 14 -8.25 -6.26 -4.82
CA HIS A 14 -6.83 -6.55 -4.97
C HIS A 14 -5.99 -5.61 -4.13
N VAL A 15 -5.00 -6.16 -3.44
CA VAL A 15 -4.11 -5.38 -2.57
C VAL A 15 -2.76 -5.14 -3.24
N ALA A 16 -2.31 -3.88 -3.18
CA ALA A 16 -0.98 -3.46 -3.58
C ALA A 16 -0.27 -2.76 -2.40
N PHE A 17 0.99 -3.12 -2.16
CA PHE A 17 1.83 -2.44 -1.19
C PHE A 17 2.73 -1.42 -1.88
N VAL A 18 2.68 -0.16 -1.43
CA VAL A 18 3.53 0.93 -1.91
C VAL A 18 4.33 1.49 -0.73
N THR A 19 5.66 1.33 -0.76
CA THR A 19 6.53 1.54 0.41
C THR A 19 7.76 2.37 0.10
N ASN A 20 8.26 3.13 1.08
CA ASN A 20 9.50 3.91 0.97
C ASN A 20 10.78 3.12 1.28
N ARG A 21 10.67 1.81 1.55
CA ARG A 21 11.81 0.90 1.46
C ARG A 21 12.45 0.99 0.08
N ALA A 22 13.77 0.96 0.02
CA ALA A 22 14.51 1.00 -1.22
C ALA A 22 14.25 -0.25 -2.08
N ASP A 23 14.39 -0.10 -3.38
CA ASP A 23 14.39 -1.21 -4.36
C ASP A 23 15.44 -2.28 -4.03
N THR A 24 16.60 -1.89 -3.51
CA THR A 24 17.63 -2.81 -2.98
C THR A 24 17.14 -3.64 -1.78
N GLU A 25 16.05 -3.23 -1.12
CA GLU A 25 15.42 -3.93 0.01
C GLU A 25 14.22 -4.78 -0.42
N GLN A 26 13.91 -4.89 -1.72
CA GLN A 26 12.74 -5.60 -2.23
C GLN A 26 12.69 -7.05 -1.71
N LEU A 27 13.76 -7.83 -1.95
CA LEU A 27 13.80 -9.24 -1.55
C LEU A 27 13.67 -9.41 -0.04
N ALA A 28 14.35 -8.57 0.74
CA ALA A 28 14.25 -8.59 2.20
C ALA A 28 12.82 -8.27 2.65
N THR A 29 12.12 -7.37 1.96
CA THR A 29 10.72 -7.03 2.25
C THR A 29 9.80 -8.20 1.94
N GLU A 30 9.95 -8.84 0.78
CA GLU A 30 9.16 -10.02 0.41
C GLU A 30 9.38 -11.18 1.39
N ASN A 31 10.62 -11.42 1.82
CA ASN A 31 10.93 -12.45 2.82
C ASN A 31 10.27 -12.16 4.17
N ASN A 32 10.25 -10.90 4.62
CA ASN A 32 9.57 -10.51 5.86
C ASN A 32 8.06 -10.70 5.74
N LEU A 33 7.45 -10.33 4.61
CA LEU A 33 6.02 -10.56 4.36
C LEU A 33 5.69 -12.05 4.35
N ALA A 34 6.50 -12.86 3.67
CA ALA A 34 6.33 -14.31 3.62
C ALA A 34 6.47 -14.97 5.00
N ALA A 35 7.39 -14.50 5.85
CA ALA A 35 7.53 -14.95 7.23
C ALA A 35 6.30 -14.64 8.09
N LEU A 36 5.52 -13.60 7.73
CA LEU A 36 4.24 -13.27 8.33
C LEU A 36 3.06 -14.03 7.69
N GLY A 37 3.34 -14.97 6.77
CA GLY A 37 2.34 -15.74 6.05
C GLY A 37 1.74 -15.03 4.84
N LEU A 38 2.24 -13.85 4.45
CA LEU A 38 1.74 -13.08 3.33
C LEU A 38 2.51 -13.41 2.05
N LYS A 39 1.79 -13.88 1.04
CA LYS A 39 2.36 -14.31 -0.23
C LYS A 39 1.89 -13.44 -1.39
N ARG A 40 2.86 -13.07 -2.23
CA ARG A 40 2.59 -12.39 -3.49
C ARG A 40 1.85 -13.33 -4.44
N GLY A 41 0.81 -12.83 -5.11
CA GLY A 41 -0.08 -13.59 -5.98
C GLY A 41 -1.29 -14.18 -5.24
N GLU A 42 -1.21 -14.40 -3.93
CA GLU A 42 -2.32 -14.89 -3.10
C GLU A 42 -2.93 -13.72 -2.31
N ASP A 43 -2.16 -13.10 -1.40
CA ASP A 43 -2.66 -12.07 -0.48
C ASP A 43 -2.59 -10.65 -1.04
N PHE A 44 -1.56 -10.37 -1.84
CA PHE A 44 -1.34 -9.10 -2.53
C PHE A 44 -0.77 -9.34 -3.93
N ARG A 45 -0.92 -8.39 -4.85
CA ARG A 45 -0.48 -8.53 -6.25
C ARG A 45 0.80 -7.77 -6.54
N VAL A 46 0.92 -6.59 -5.96
CA VAL A 46 1.99 -5.65 -6.28
C VAL A 46 2.70 -5.23 -5.00
N LEU A 47 4.03 -5.21 -5.03
CA LEU A 47 4.88 -4.55 -4.05
C LEU A 47 5.79 -3.57 -4.80
N LEU A 48 5.59 -2.27 -4.57
CA LEU A 48 6.36 -1.18 -5.15
C LEU A 48 7.21 -0.51 -4.09
N THR A 49 8.51 -0.75 -4.18
CA THR A 49 9.56 -0.06 -3.43
C THR A 49 9.95 1.27 -4.08
N ARG A 50 10.70 2.09 -3.36
CA ARG A 50 11.24 3.35 -3.86
C ARG A 50 12.53 3.09 -4.63
N ALA A 51 12.56 3.51 -5.89
CA ALA A 51 13.76 3.45 -6.72
C ALA A 51 14.93 4.21 -6.07
N ARG A 52 16.16 3.69 -6.19
CA ARG A 52 17.37 4.38 -5.73
C ARG A 52 18.35 4.60 -6.89
N PRO A 53 19.14 5.68 -6.86
CA PRO A 53 19.32 6.62 -5.74
C PRO A 53 18.30 7.77 -5.68
N ASP A 54 17.57 8.01 -6.75
CA ASP A 54 16.86 9.25 -7.10
C ASP A 54 15.34 9.19 -6.94
N GLY A 55 14.78 8.03 -6.59
CA GLY A 55 13.34 7.88 -6.37
C GLY A 55 12.84 8.74 -5.21
N LEU A 56 11.73 9.44 -5.47
CA LEU A 56 11.08 10.31 -4.48
C LEU A 56 10.41 9.49 -3.38
N SER A 57 10.40 10.03 -2.16
CA SER A 57 9.59 9.48 -1.06
C SER A 57 8.09 9.67 -1.28
N ALA A 58 7.69 10.65 -2.10
CA ALA A 58 6.31 10.79 -2.55
C ALA A 58 5.86 9.53 -3.29
N LYS A 59 4.62 9.12 -3.06
CA LYS A 59 4.09 7.83 -3.54
C LYS A 59 3.17 7.98 -4.75
N ASP A 60 2.77 9.20 -5.12
CA ASP A 60 1.82 9.51 -6.20
C ASP A 60 2.12 8.77 -7.50
N ALA A 61 3.33 8.95 -8.06
CA ALA A 61 3.73 8.27 -9.29
C ALA A 61 3.75 6.73 -9.16
N ARG A 62 3.96 6.20 -7.95
CA ARG A 62 3.87 4.76 -7.69
C ARG A 62 2.44 4.28 -7.54
N TYR A 63 1.52 5.11 -7.05
CA TYR A 63 0.09 4.81 -7.06
C TYR A 63 -0.46 4.76 -8.49
N ASP A 64 -0.06 5.70 -9.33
CA ASP A 64 -0.56 5.83 -10.71
C ASP A 64 -0.27 4.60 -11.59
N VAL A 65 0.83 3.89 -11.32
CA VAL A 65 1.19 2.69 -12.09
C VAL A 65 0.50 1.42 -11.61
N VAL A 66 -0.07 1.38 -10.40
CA VAL A 66 -0.66 0.16 -9.82
C VAL A 66 -1.79 -0.39 -10.69
N PRO A 67 -2.80 0.40 -11.14
CA PRO A 67 -3.86 -0.13 -12.01
C PRO A 67 -3.31 -0.74 -13.30
N ALA A 68 -2.36 -0.06 -13.96
CA ALA A 68 -1.74 -0.57 -15.18
C ALA A 68 -0.98 -1.89 -14.96
N MET A 69 -0.29 -2.03 -13.82
CA MET A 69 0.39 -3.28 -13.45
C MET A 69 -0.58 -4.42 -13.16
N LEU A 70 -1.74 -4.13 -12.57
CA LEU A 70 -2.78 -5.11 -12.32
C LEU A 70 -3.44 -5.55 -13.63
N VAL A 71 -3.74 -4.61 -14.53
CA VAL A 71 -4.23 -4.92 -15.89
C VAL A 71 -3.23 -5.81 -16.65
N ALA A 72 -1.93 -5.52 -16.56
CA ALA A 72 -0.89 -6.35 -17.18
C ALA A 72 -0.81 -7.77 -16.60
N GLN A 73 -1.31 -8.00 -15.38
CA GLN A 73 -1.43 -9.32 -14.75
C GLN A 73 -2.76 -10.03 -15.08
N GLY A 74 -3.63 -9.40 -15.87
CA GLY A 74 -4.93 -9.96 -16.27
C GLY A 74 -6.13 -9.49 -15.43
N TYR A 75 -5.94 -8.54 -14.50
CA TYR A 75 -7.03 -7.95 -13.73
C TYR A 75 -7.59 -6.73 -14.48
N ALA A 76 -8.62 -6.97 -15.30
CA ALA A 76 -9.30 -5.91 -16.05
C ALA A 76 -10.13 -4.99 -15.14
N ASP A 77 -10.39 -3.76 -15.59
CA ASP A 77 -11.32 -2.80 -14.97
C ASP A 77 -11.07 -2.51 -13.48
N VAL A 78 -9.80 -2.46 -13.09
CA VAL A 78 -9.39 -2.15 -11.71
C VAL A 78 -9.28 -0.64 -11.47
N GLU A 79 -9.77 -0.22 -10.31
CA GLU A 79 -9.60 1.14 -9.79
C GLU A 79 -9.13 1.11 -8.32
N VAL A 80 -8.43 2.16 -7.90
CA VAL A 80 -8.02 2.30 -6.50
C VAL A 80 -9.14 3.00 -5.72
N ILE A 81 -9.93 2.23 -4.98
CA ILE A 81 -11.05 2.77 -4.17
C ILE A 81 -10.64 3.22 -2.77
N ALA A 82 -9.48 2.77 -2.29
CA ALA A 82 -9.03 3.04 -0.93
C ALA A 82 -7.51 3.07 -0.80
N TYR A 83 -7.04 3.93 0.10
CA TYR A 83 -5.67 3.99 0.59
C TYR A 83 -5.64 3.71 2.08
N LEU A 84 -4.61 3.00 2.55
CA LEU A 84 -4.45 2.58 3.94
C LEU A 84 -2.99 2.83 4.34
N GLY A 85 -2.77 3.57 5.42
CA GLY A 85 -1.42 3.88 5.90
C GLY A 85 -1.41 4.70 7.19
N ASP A 86 -0.22 4.96 7.71
CA ASP A 86 0.04 5.62 8.99
C ASP A 86 0.49 7.08 8.84
N ASN A 87 0.87 7.50 7.63
CA ASN A 87 1.33 8.85 7.34
C ASN A 87 0.39 9.59 6.40
N VAL A 88 0.38 10.93 6.48
CA VAL A 88 -0.41 11.80 5.59
C VAL A 88 -0.09 11.61 4.10
N GLY A 89 1.13 11.13 3.80
CA GLY A 89 1.61 10.82 2.45
C GLY A 89 1.28 9.41 1.95
N ASP A 90 0.53 8.62 2.71
CA ASP A 90 0.09 7.26 2.31
C ASP A 90 -1.20 7.27 1.49
N LYS A 91 -1.43 8.37 0.77
CA LYS A 91 -2.53 8.62 -0.15
C LYS A 91 -2.07 9.66 -1.19
N PRO A 92 -2.76 9.78 -2.34
CA PRO A 92 -2.46 10.83 -3.31
C PRO A 92 -2.56 12.23 -2.70
N ALA A 93 -1.71 13.14 -3.16
CA ALA A 93 -1.74 14.54 -2.75
C ALA A 93 -3.04 15.23 -3.16
N SER A 94 -3.55 14.88 -4.35
CA SER A 94 -4.80 15.40 -4.90
C SER A 94 -6.01 14.58 -4.42
N PRO A 95 -7.12 15.22 -4.00
CA PRO A 95 -8.37 14.51 -3.72
C PRO A 95 -8.89 13.74 -4.93
N GLY A 96 -9.61 12.65 -4.69
CA GLY A 96 -10.23 11.83 -5.73
C GLY A 96 -11.40 10.99 -5.17
N ALA A 97 -11.96 10.13 -6.02
CA ALA A 97 -13.02 9.19 -5.64
C ALA A 97 -12.45 7.96 -4.92
N TRP A 98 -11.84 8.18 -3.77
CA TRP A 98 -11.25 7.15 -2.93
C TRP A 98 -11.44 7.47 -1.45
N SER A 99 -11.37 6.45 -0.61
CA SER A 99 -11.35 6.59 0.85
C SER A 99 -9.93 6.47 1.39
N PHE A 100 -9.59 7.20 2.44
CA PHE A 100 -8.33 6.99 3.16
C PHE A 100 -8.61 6.53 4.58
N PHE A 101 -7.99 5.42 4.95
CA PHE A 101 -8.09 4.82 6.25
C PHE A 101 -6.74 4.99 6.96
N CYS A 102 -6.74 5.77 8.04
CA CYS A 102 -5.54 6.01 8.83
C CYS A 102 -5.34 4.85 9.82
N ILE A 103 -4.19 4.18 9.77
CA ILE A 103 -3.74 3.27 10.81
C ILE A 103 -2.79 4.06 11.72
N ASP A 104 -3.29 4.52 12.86
CA ASP A 104 -2.42 5.24 13.79
C ASP A 104 -1.35 4.30 14.38
N GLN A 105 -0.08 4.61 14.09
CA GLN A 105 1.11 3.97 14.66
C GLN A 105 1.99 4.98 15.43
N GLY A 106 1.45 6.16 15.76
CA GLY A 106 2.18 7.30 16.29
C GLY A 106 3.08 7.99 15.27
N ALA A 107 3.78 9.05 15.69
CA ALA A 107 4.71 9.83 14.85
C ALA A 107 6.04 9.11 14.55
N MET A 108 6.01 7.79 14.37
CA MET A 108 7.22 6.97 14.26
C MET A 108 7.94 7.16 12.91
N TYR A 109 7.20 7.40 11.82
CA TYR A 109 7.75 7.38 10.44
C TYR A 109 7.38 8.58 9.56
N GLY A 110 7.10 9.74 10.16
CA GLY A 110 6.76 10.95 9.41
C GLY A 110 5.71 11.78 10.12
N GLU A 111 4.99 12.58 9.33
CA GLU A 111 3.81 13.29 9.81
C GLU A 111 2.63 12.30 9.89
N PRO A 112 2.13 12.00 11.10
CA PRO A 112 1.12 10.97 11.29
C PRO A 112 -0.22 11.41 10.67
N CYS A 113 -0.96 10.45 10.13
CA CYS A 113 -2.28 10.74 9.54
C CYS A 113 -3.38 11.09 10.57
N ALA A 114 -3.12 10.83 11.86
CA ALA A 114 -4.00 11.21 12.96
C ALA A 114 -3.17 11.80 14.11
N ALA A 115 -3.74 12.80 14.80
CA ALA A 115 -3.11 13.47 15.93
C ALA A 115 -3.29 12.71 17.26
N VAL A 116 -4.20 11.72 17.32
CA VAL A 116 -4.54 10.96 18.53
C VAL A 116 -4.70 9.48 18.18
N PRO A 117 -3.90 8.57 18.78
CA PRO A 117 -3.99 7.12 18.55
C PRO A 117 -5.31 6.49 18.97
N GLY A 118 -5.91 5.70 18.08
CA GLY A 118 -6.88 4.66 18.42
C GLY A 118 -8.12 4.57 17.52
N PRO A 119 -8.80 3.39 17.48
CA PRO A 119 -10.04 3.20 16.74
C PRO A 119 -11.18 3.80 17.56
N GLY A 120 -11.69 4.96 17.16
CA GLY A 120 -12.74 5.63 17.94
C GLY A 120 -13.21 7.00 17.45
N ARG A 121 -13.03 7.31 16.17
CA ARG A 121 -13.69 8.44 15.51
C ARG A 121 -14.12 8.05 14.11
#